data_AF-A0A1A8LFP5-F1
#
_entry.id   AF-A0A1A8LFP5-F1
#
_cell.length_a   1.000
_cell.length_b   1.000
_cell.length_c   1.000
_cell.angle_alpha   90.00
_cell.angle_beta   90.00
_cell.angle_gamma   90.00
#
_symmetry.space_group_name_H-M   'P 1'
#
loop_
_entity.id
_entity.type
_entity.pdbx_description
1 polymer ?
#
loop_
_entity_poly.entity_id
_entity_poly.type
_entity_poly.pdbx_seq_one_letter_code
_entity_poly.pdbx_strand_id
1 'polypeptide(L)'
;YFGLSAYQIRCGYPTRILGNFLTKKYNHLNLFLFQGFRLVPFLVELRAVMDWVWTDTTLSLSDWMCVEDIYANIFIIKCSRETEKNYPQPKGQKKKKIVKYGMGGLIIFFLICIIWFPLLFISLVRSVVGVVNHPIDVTVTVKLGGYEPLFTMSVQQQSIKPFTDAEFDQLTKTFGDNAVAMQFITLYNCEDIVTAMIEGSSGSVWRISPPSRQELIKELLESPADLTLRLSWNFQRDLGKGGTVE
;
A
#
# COMPACT_ATOMS: atom_id res chain seq x y z
N TYR A 1 3.41 31.96 -13.18
CA TYR A 1 2.21 31.91 -14.04
C TYR A 1 1.64 33.30 -14.30
N PHE A 2 1.07 33.99 -13.29
CA PHE A 2 0.38 35.28 -13.48
C PHE A 2 1.22 36.39 -14.17
N GLY A 3 2.51 36.54 -13.85
CA GLY A 3 3.36 37.54 -14.49
C GLY A 3 3.55 37.34 -16.02
N LEU A 4 3.64 36.08 -16.47
CA LEU A 4 3.76 35.76 -17.90
C LEU A 4 2.44 36.01 -18.64
N SER A 5 1.31 35.70 -17.99
CA SER A 5 -0.02 35.98 -18.54
C SER A 5 -0.28 37.49 -18.68
N ALA A 6 0.05 38.29 -17.67
CA ALA A 6 -0.07 39.74 -17.74
C ALA A 6 0.82 40.35 -18.84
N TYR A 7 2.03 39.82 -19.03
CA TYR A 7 2.92 40.22 -20.11
C TYR A 7 2.33 39.91 -21.49
N GLN A 8 1.73 38.73 -21.67
CA GLN A 8 1.09 38.33 -22.92
C GLN A 8 -0.13 39.21 -23.27
N ILE A 9 -0.97 39.57 -22.28
CA ILE A 9 -2.10 40.49 -22.49
C ILE A 9 -1.58 41.88 -22.90
N ARG A 10 -0.49 42.35 -22.28
CA ARG A 10 0.12 43.66 -22.62
C ARG A 10 0.69 43.69 -24.04
N CYS A 11 1.33 42.61 -24.50
CA CYS A 11 2.01 42.56 -25.80
C CYS A 11 1.12 42.06 -26.96
N GLY A 12 -0.05 41.50 -26.67
CA GLY A 12 -0.97 40.97 -27.68
C GLY A 12 -0.59 39.58 -28.20
N TYR A 13 -1.46 39.00 -29.04
CA TYR A 13 -1.28 37.66 -29.63
C TYR A 13 -0.80 37.76 -31.09
N PRO A 14 0.17 36.92 -31.51
CA PRO A 14 0.64 36.89 -32.90
C PRO A 14 -0.40 36.27 -33.84
N THR A 15 -0.38 36.64 -35.11
CA THR A 15 -1.34 36.15 -36.12
C THR A 15 -1.09 34.71 -36.59
N ARG A 16 0.07 34.11 -36.28
CA ARG A 16 0.40 32.71 -36.59
C ARG A 16 0.69 31.92 -35.31
N ILE A 17 -0.36 31.35 -34.74
CA ILE A 17 -0.31 30.52 -33.52
C ILE A 17 -0.24 29.01 -33.79
N LEU A 18 -0.61 28.58 -34.99
CA LEU A 18 -0.68 27.17 -35.37
C LEU A 18 0.72 26.56 -35.51
N GLY A 19 0.91 25.41 -34.86
CA GLY A 19 2.14 24.60 -34.94
C GLY A 19 2.76 24.29 -33.59
N ASN A 20 3.36 23.10 -33.49
CA ASN A 20 4.05 22.68 -32.27
C ASN A 20 5.35 23.50 -32.09
N PHE A 21 5.63 23.95 -30.87
CA PHE A 21 6.82 24.73 -30.55
C PHE A 21 8.12 23.93 -30.71
N LEU A 22 8.06 22.61 -30.49
CA LEU A 22 9.22 21.71 -30.59
C LEU A 22 9.63 21.42 -32.03
N THR A 23 8.70 21.56 -32.99
CA THR A 23 8.93 21.16 -34.38
C THR A 23 9.47 22.28 -35.27
N LYS A 24 9.84 23.43 -34.68
CA LYS A 24 10.35 24.61 -35.40
C LYS A 24 11.81 24.51 -35.85
N LYS A 25 12.64 23.71 -35.18
CA LYS A 25 14.05 23.47 -35.56
C LYS A 25 14.32 21.96 -35.64
N TYR A 26 15.14 21.55 -36.60
CA TYR A 26 15.48 20.14 -36.86
C TYR A 26 16.80 19.74 -36.21
N ASN A 27 16.92 19.99 -34.90
CA ASN A 27 18.13 19.69 -34.14
C ASN A 27 17.98 18.38 -33.36
N HIS A 28 19.10 17.75 -33.01
CA HIS A 28 19.13 16.57 -32.12
C HIS A 28 18.41 16.78 -30.79
N LEU A 29 18.57 17.95 -30.19
CA LEU A 29 17.92 18.31 -28.93
C LEU A 29 16.38 18.33 -29.09
N ASN A 30 15.89 18.90 -30.19
CA ASN A 30 14.45 18.95 -30.47
C ASN A 30 13.88 17.56 -30.77
N LEU A 31 14.65 16.67 -31.42
CA LEU A 31 14.24 15.29 -31.60
C LEU A 31 14.06 14.57 -30.25
N PHE A 32 15.03 14.71 -29.33
CA PHE A 32 14.96 14.09 -28.01
C PHE A 32 13.81 14.68 -27.17
N LEU A 33 13.64 16.00 -27.15
CA LEU A 33 12.54 16.65 -26.44
C LEU A 33 11.18 16.27 -27.03
N PHE A 34 11.06 16.12 -28.36
CA PHE A 34 9.83 15.69 -29.02
C PHE A 34 9.50 14.22 -28.70
N GLN A 35 10.49 13.34 -28.65
CA GLN A 35 10.30 11.96 -28.20
C GLN A 35 9.89 11.91 -26.72
N GLY A 36 10.54 12.69 -25.87
CA GLY A 36 10.17 12.83 -24.45
C GLY A 36 8.74 13.35 -24.28
N PHE A 37 8.33 14.34 -25.07
CA PHE A 37 6.97 14.87 -25.08
C PHE A 37 5.93 13.79 -25.43
N ARG A 38 6.24 12.89 -26.38
CA ARG A 38 5.36 11.77 -26.75
C ARG A 38 5.32 10.63 -25.72
N LEU A 39 6.33 10.51 -24.86
CA LEU A 39 6.36 9.48 -23.81
C LEU A 39 5.46 9.83 -22.61
N VAL A 40 5.08 11.11 -22.46
CA VAL A 40 4.17 11.52 -21.39
C VAL A 40 2.77 11.03 -21.72
N PRO A 41 2.16 10.16 -20.88
CA PRO A 41 0.84 9.61 -21.17
C PRO A 41 -0.21 10.71 -21.22
N PHE A 42 -1.19 10.56 -22.12
CA PHE A 42 -2.34 11.46 -22.34
C PHE A 42 -2.03 12.87 -22.83
N LEU A 43 -0.78 13.32 -22.79
CA LEU A 43 -0.42 14.70 -23.10
C LEU A 43 -0.60 15.00 -24.59
N VAL A 44 -0.19 14.07 -25.46
CA VAL A 44 -0.31 14.24 -26.92
C VAL A 44 -1.76 14.14 -27.35
N GLU A 45 -2.50 13.21 -26.77
CA GLU A 45 -3.91 12.97 -27.06
C GLU A 45 -4.76 14.18 -26.67
N LEU A 46 -4.57 14.69 -25.43
CA LEU A 46 -5.27 15.89 -24.97
C LEU A 46 -4.92 17.10 -25.83
N ARG A 47 -3.65 17.26 -26.21
CA ARG A 47 -3.23 18.33 -27.11
C ARG A 47 -3.96 18.24 -28.45
N ALA A 48 -3.95 17.07 -29.09
CA ALA A 48 -4.53 16.89 -30.42
C ALA A 48 -6.05 17.13 -30.41
N VAL A 49 -6.74 16.67 -29.36
CA VAL A 49 -8.18 16.91 -29.18
C VAL A 49 -8.46 18.39 -28.92
N MET A 50 -7.69 19.06 -28.06
CA MET A 50 -7.85 20.50 -27.81
C MET A 50 -7.59 21.31 -29.09
N ASP A 51 -6.52 21.01 -29.82
CA ASP A 51 -6.20 21.69 -31.08
C ASP A 51 -7.33 21.48 -32.11
N TRP A 52 -7.95 20.29 -32.18
CA TRP A 52 -9.11 20.02 -33.05
C TRP A 52 -10.37 20.79 -32.64
N VAL A 53 -10.71 20.82 -31.35
CA VAL A 53 -11.92 21.50 -30.85
C VAL A 53 -11.89 23.01 -31.10
N TRP A 54 -10.72 23.63 -30.94
CA TRP A 54 -10.57 25.09 -30.98
C TRP A 54 -10.01 25.64 -32.31
N THR A 55 -9.84 24.78 -33.32
CA THR A 55 -9.41 25.19 -34.66
C THR A 55 -10.56 25.02 -35.65
N ASP A 56 -10.80 26.03 -36.48
CA ASP A 56 -11.77 25.94 -37.57
C ASP A 56 -11.24 24.97 -38.65
N THR A 57 -11.67 23.71 -38.59
CA THR A 57 -11.27 22.63 -39.52
C THR A 57 -12.48 21.90 -40.06
N THR A 58 -12.39 21.42 -41.31
CA THR A 58 -13.42 20.59 -41.94
C THR A 58 -13.20 19.09 -41.69
N LEU A 59 -12.10 18.72 -41.03
CA LEU A 59 -11.72 17.32 -40.78
C LEU A 59 -12.47 16.72 -39.59
N SER A 60 -12.83 15.45 -39.71
CA SER A 60 -13.29 14.67 -38.56
C SER A 60 -12.15 14.47 -37.55
N LEU A 61 -12.49 14.14 -36.29
CA LEU A 61 -11.48 13.90 -35.24
C LEU A 61 -10.52 12.77 -35.62
N SER A 62 -11.00 11.69 -36.24
CA SER A 62 -10.15 10.58 -36.68
C SER A 62 -9.16 10.99 -37.77
N ASP A 63 -9.62 11.80 -38.73
CA ASP A 63 -8.75 12.29 -39.81
C ASP A 63 -7.70 13.27 -39.26
N TRP A 64 -8.09 14.11 -38.30
CA TRP A 64 -7.17 15.02 -37.61
C TRP A 64 -6.07 14.26 -36.86
N MET A 65 -6.44 13.23 -36.09
CA MET A 65 -5.47 12.37 -35.39
C MET A 65 -4.52 11.66 -36.36
N CYS A 66 -5.02 11.21 -37.51
CA CYS A 66 -4.20 10.61 -38.56
C CYS A 66 -3.16 11.60 -39.12
N VAL A 67 -3.57 12.84 -39.38
CA VAL A 67 -2.67 13.90 -39.86
C VAL A 67 -1.59 14.23 -38.83
N GLU A 68 -1.95 14.33 -37.54
CA GLU A 68 -0.99 14.59 -36.45
C GLU A 68 0.04 13.45 -36.28
N ASP A 69 -0.37 12.18 -36.39
CA ASP A 69 0.59 11.06 -36.31
C ASP A 69 1.51 11.02 -37.54
N ILE A 70 1.00 11.25 -38.75
CA ILE A 70 1.82 11.37 -39.96
C ILE A 70 2.83 12.51 -39.80
N TYR A 71 2.38 13.66 -39.31
CA TYR A 71 3.24 14.82 -39.07
C TYR A 71 4.35 14.50 -38.05
N ALA A 72 4.02 13.86 -36.94
CA ALA A 72 4.98 13.45 -35.92
C ALA A 72 6.04 12.48 -36.46
N ASN A 73 5.62 11.51 -37.27
CA ASN A 73 6.52 10.53 -37.88
C ASN A 73 7.44 11.16 -38.93
N ILE A 74 6.91 12.04 -39.79
CA ILE A 74 7.72 12.80 -40.76
C ILE A 74 8.75 13.67 -40.03
N PHE A 75 8.36 14.34 -38.94
CA PHE A 75 9.28 15.18 -38.17
C PHE A 75 10.46 14.39 -37.60
N ILE A 76 10.21 13.20 -37.04
CA ILE A 76 11.26 12.31 -36.52
C ILE A 76 12.23 11.91 -37.63
N ILE A 77 11.70 11.47 -38.78
CA ILE A 77 12.51 11.08 -39.94
C ILE A 77 13.34 12.27 -40.42
N LYS A 78 12.73 13.46 -40.54
CA LYS A 78 13.41 14.67 -40.99
C LYS A 78 14.57 15.05 -40.07
N CYS A 79 14.36 15.02 -38.75
CA CYS A 79 15.43 15.27 -37.78
C CYS A 79 16.55 14.22 -37.85
N SER A 80 16.21 12.94 -38.06
CA SER A 80 17.19 11.86 -38.26
C SER A 80 18.01 12.06 -39.53
N ARG A 81 17.39 12.50 -40.64
CA ARG A 81 18.12 12.81 -41.88
C ARG A 81 19.04 14.01 -41.72
N GLU A 82 18.58 15.07 -41.06
CA GLU A 82 19.39 16.28 -40.81
C GLU A 82 20.60 15.97 -39.91
N THR A 83 20.39 15.13 -38.90
CA THR A 83 21.44 14.54 -38.06
C THR A 83 22.49 13.81 -38.88
N GLU A 84 22.08 12.89 -39.77
CA GLU A 84 23.00 12.13 -40.60
C GLU A 84 23.75 13.02 -41.59
N LYS A 85 23.12 14.09 -42.07
CA LYS A 85 23.74 15.08 -42.95
C LYS A 85 24.81 15.89 -42.22
N ASN A 86 24.53 16.35 -41.00
CA ASN A 86 25.45 17.15 -40.18
C ASN A 86 26.59 16.32 -39.60
N TYR A 87 26.35 15.02 -39.36
CA TYR A 87 27.34 14.07 -38.83
C TYR A 87 27.43 12.82 -39.71
N PRO A 88 27.99 12.94 -40.93
CA PRO A 88 28.05 11.83 -41.86
C PRO A 88 28.96 10.73 -41.32
N GLN A 89 28.45 9.50 -41.31
CA GLN A 89 29.28 8.33 -40.98
C GLN A 89 29.79 7.67 -42.26
N PRO A 90 31.10 7.36 -42.34
CA PRO A 90 31.66 6.65 -43.48
C PRO A 90 31.03 5.26 -43.61
N LYS A 91 30.55 4.95 -44.83
CA LYS A 91 29.92 3.65 -45.14
C LYS A 91 30.96 2.53 -45.00
N GLY A 92 30.55 1.40 -44.42
CA GLY A 92 31.40 0.21 -44.26
C GLY A 92 32.37 0.24 -43.06
N GLN A 93 32.37 1.29 -42.23
CA GLN A 93 33.20 1.34 -41.03
C GLN A 93 32.50 0.75 -39.80
N LYS A 94 33.29 0.10 -38.93
CA LYS A 94 32.81 -0.48 -37.67
C LYS A 94 32.39 0.65 -36.70
N LYS A 95 31.17 0.57 -36.16
CA LYS A 95 30.72 1.49 -35.10
C LYS A 95 31.63 1.44 -33.88
N LYS A 96 31.88 2.60 -33.26
CA LYS A 96 32.72 2.73 -32.06
C LYS A 96 32.25 1.78 -30.96
N LYS A 97 33.19 1.06 -30.35
CA LYS A 97 32.91 0.10 -29.26
C LYS A 97 32.15 0.76 -28.10
N ILE A 98 32.52 1.99 -27.73
CA ILE A 98 31.90 2.76 -26.63
C ILE A 98 30.38 2.92 -26.83
N VAL A 99 29.92 3.20 -28.06
CA VAL A 99 28.49 3.37 -28.35
C VAL A 99 27.75 2.04 -28.22
N LYS A 100 28.36 0.93 -28.65
CA LYS A 100 27.77 -0.40 -28.55
C LYS A 100 27.63 -0.85 -27.09
N TYR A 101 28.71 -0.75 -26.31
CA TYR A 101 28.71 -1.18 -24.92
C TYR A 101 27.94 -0.21 -24.01
N GLY A 102 27.94 1.09 -24.31
CA GLY A 102 27.15 2.07 -23.56
C GLY A 102 25.65 1.86 -23.74
N MET A 103 25.16 1.85 -24.99
CA MET A 103 23.73 1.67 -25.25
C MET A 103 23.26 0.26 -24.90
N GLY A 104 24.04 -0.77 -25.24
CA GLY A 104 23.71 -2.15 -24.86
C GLY A 104 23.78 -2.39 -23.36
N GLY A 105 24.79 -1.85 -22.67
CA GLY A 105 24.94 -1.96 -21.22
C GLY A 105 23.82 -1.25 -20.46
N LEU A 106 23.37 -0.08 -20.94
CA LEU A 106 22.24 0.63 -20.34
C LEU A 106 20.93 -0.16 -20.45
N ILE A 107 20.68 -0.81 -21.59
CA ILE A 107 19.51 -1.68 -21.79
C ILE A 107 19.57 -2.90 -20.85
N ILE A 108 20.73 -3.56 -20.77
CA ILE A 108 20.93 -4.72 -19.88
C ILE A 108 20.75 -4.31 -18.41
N PHE A 109 21.32 -3.18 -18.00
CA PHE A 109 21.17 -2.66 -16.64
C PHE A 109 19.70 -2.38 -16.29
N PHE A 110 18.96 -1.69 -17.16
CA PHE A 110 17.52 -1.44 -16.95
C PHE A 110 16.72 -2.74 -16.82
N LEU A 111 17.04 -3.75 -17.63
CA LEU A 111 16.40 -5.06 -17.55
C LEU A 111 16.67 -5.75 -16.20
N ILE A 112 17.91 -5.71 -15.72
CA ILE A 112 18.26 -6.23 -14.38
C ILE A 112 17.49 -5.49 -13.30
N CYS A 113 17.43 -4.14 -13.37
CA CYS A 113 16.67 -3.34 -12.41
C CYS A 113 15.18 -3.70 -12.40
N ILE A 114 14.54 -3.88 -13.57
CA ILE A 114 13.12 -4.26 -13.63
C ILE A 114 12.86 -5.62 -12.98
N ILE A 115 13.80 -6.56 -13.06
CA ILE A 115 13.66 -7.89 -12.43
C ILE A 115 13.96 -7.81 -10.93
N TRP A 116 15.00 -7.10 -10.52
CA TRP A 116 15.46 -7.06 -9.13
C TRP A 116 14.69 -6.09 -8.24
N PHE A 117 14.27 -4.95 -8.77
CA PHE A 117 13.55 -3.93 -8.01
C PHE A 117 12.26 -4.43 -7.34
N PRO A 118 11.35 -5.18 -8.00
CA PRO A 118 10.16 -5.70 -7.34
C PRO A 118 10.50 -6.71 -6.23
N LEU A 119 11.59 -7.47 -6.36
CA LEU A 119 12.05 -8.38 -5.30
C LEU A 119 12.51 -7.60 -4.06
N LEU A 120 13.27 -6.52 -4.25
CA LEU A 120 13.69 -5.63 -3.17
C LEU A 120 12.50 -4.87 -2.55
N PHE A 121 11.53 -4.47 -3.37
CA PHE A 121 10.36 -3.76 -2.88
C PHE A 121 9.48 -4.64 -1.99
N ILE A 122 9.26 -5.90 -2.37
CA ILE A 122 8.46 -6.84 -1.58
C ILE A 122 9.09 -7.11 -0.20
N SER A 123 10.42 -7.21 -0.10
CA SER A 123 11.09 -7.42 1.19
C SER A 123 10.98 -6.21 2.10
N LEU A 124 11.04 -4.99 1.55
CA LEU A 124 10.85 -3.75 2.32
C LEU A 124 9.41 -3.60 2.85
N VAL A 125 8.40 -3.90 2.02
CA VAL A 125 6.99 -3.74 2.40
C VAL A 125 6.58 -4.69 3.53
N ARG A 126 7.11 -5.93 3.56
CA ARG A 126 6.81 -6.89 4.63
C ARG A 126 7.46 -6.54 5.98
N SER A 127 8.45 -5.64 6.00
CA SER A 127 9.18 -5.28 7.22
C SER A 127 8.39 -4.41 8.20
N VAL A 128 7.21 -3.91 7.83
CA VAL A 128 6.40 -2.99 8.66
C VAL A 128 5.40 -3.74 9.57
N VAL A 129 5.43 -5.08 9.58
CA VAL A 129 4.55 -5.91 10.41
C VAL A 129 5.30 -6.35 11.66
N GLY A 130 5.13 -5.64 12.78
CA GLY A 130 5.85 -6.01 14.02
C GLY A 130 5.62 -5.11 15.22
N VAL A 131 4.54 -4.32 15.28
CA VAL A 131 4.25 -3.54 16.48
C VAL A 131 3.54 -4.44 17.50
N VAL A 132 4.18 -4.63 18.66
CA VAL A 132 3.62 -5.38 19.77
C VAL A 132 2.35 -4.69 20.27
N ASN A 133 1.22 -5.42 20.26
CA ASN A 133 -0.10 -4.89 20.64
C ASN A 133 -0.67 -5.63 21.87
N HIS A 134 -0.21 -5.24 23.06
CA HIS A 134 -0.73 -5.73 24.32
C HIS A 134 -2.20 -5.34 24.52
N PRO A 135 -3.04 -6.22 25.11
CA PRO A 135 -4.38 -5.83 25.52
C PRO A 135 -4.31 -4.72 26.59
N ILE A 136 -5.19 -3.72 26.44
CA ILE A 136 -5.43 -2.65 27.41
C ILE A 136 -6.35 -3.17 28.52
N ASP A 137 -7.32 -4.00 28.16
CA ASP A 137 -8.30 -4.59 29.07
C ASP A 137 -8.51 -6.06 28.75
N VAL A 138 -8.57 -6.88 29.80
CA VAL A 138 -8.98 -8.28 29.72
C VAL A 138 -10.19 -8.48 30.61
N THR A 139 -11.33 -8.76 30.00
CA THR A 139 -12.58 -9.02 30.71
C THR A 139 -12.89 -10.51 30.67
N VAL A 140 -13.12 -11.13 31.84
CA VAL A 140 -13.57 -12.52 31.98
C VAL A 140 -14.93 -12.56 32.67
N THR A 141 -15.85 -13.32 32.10
CA THR A 141 -17.19 -13.51 32.68
C THR A 141 -17.56 -14.99 32.77
N VAL A 142 -18.18 -15.35 33.89
CA VAL A 142 -18.77 -16.68 34.11
C VAL A 142 -20.27 -16.50 34.26
N LYS A 143 -21.02 -17.08 33.33
CA LYS A 143 -22.48 -16.98 33.25
C LYS A 143 -23.09 -18.37 33.31
N LEU A 144 -24.24 -18.49 33.94
CA LEU A 144 -24.98 -19.74 34.05
C LEU A 144 -26.35 -19.53 33.39
N GLY A 145 -26.60 -20.25 32.29
CA GLY A 145 -27.79 -20.11 31.46
C GLY A 145 -28.02 -18.68 30.95
N GLY A 146 -29.29 -18.26 30.98
CA GLY A 146 -29.73 -16.91 30.62
C GLY A 146 -29.54 -15.86 31.73
N TYR A 147 -29.21 -16.28 32.96
CA TYR A 147 -29.20 -15.45 34.17
C TYR A 147 -28.05 -14.45 34.24
N GLU A 148 -28.17 -13.46 35.12
CA GLU A 148 -27.08 -12.51 35.41
C GLU A 148 -25.76 -13.24 35.75
N PRO A 149 -24.61 -12.74 35.26
CA PRO A 149 -23.33 -13.40 35.39
C PRO A 149 -22.93 -13.56 36.86
N LEU A 150 -22.45 -14.74 37.22
CA LEU A 150 -22.00 -15.07 38.56
C LEU A 150 -20.68 -14.37 38.90
N PHE A 151 -19.83 -14.21 37.88
CA PHE A 151 -18.52 -13.58 38.01
C PHE A 151 -18.28 -12.68 36.81
N THR A 152 -17.82 -11.47 37.05
CA THR A 152 -17.34 -10.55 36.03
C THR A 152 -16.15 -9.82 36.60
N MET A 153 -15.01 -9.94 35.92
CA MET A 153 -13.77 -9.27 36.28
C MET A 153 -13.14 -8.68 35.02
N SER A 154 -12.74 -7.42 35.12
CA SER A 154 -12.00 -6.70 34.08
C SER A 154 -10.71 -6.23 34.72
N VAL A 155 -9.59 -6.59 34.10
CA VAL A 155 -8.26 -6.17 34.53
C VAL A 155 -7.65 -5.25 33.50
N GLN A 156 -7.14 -4.12 33.98
CA GLN A 156 -6.50 -3.10 33.16
C GLN A 156 -4.98 -3.30 33.13
N GLN A 157 -4.29 -2.44 32.38
CA GLN A 157 -2.83 -2.49 32.11
C GLN A 157 -1.94 -2.76 33.33
N GLN A 158 -2.25 -2.26 34.52
CA GLN A 158 -1.40 -2.48 35.71
C GLN A 158 -1.36 -3.95 36.18
N SER A 159 -2.43 -4.69 35.91
CA SER A 159 -2.56 -6.11 36.25
C SER A 159 -2.25 -7.03 35.05
N ILE A 160 -1.93 -6.44 33.89
CA ILE A 160 -1.48 -7.16 32.70
C ILE A 160 0.04 -7.01 32.64
N LYS A 161 0.76 -8.07 33.03
CA LYS A 161 2.23 -8.05 33.09
C LYS A 161 2.82 -8.74 31.86
N PRO A 162 3.70 -8.08 31.09
CA PRO A 162 4.44 -8.77 30.05
C PRO A 162 5.33 -9.85 30.65
N PHE A 163 5.58 -10.90 29.87
CA PHE A 163 6.50 -11.96 30.26
C PHE A 163 7.91 -11.40 30.46
N THR A 164 8.61 -11.96 31.44
CA THR A 164 10.05 -11.81 31.58
C THR A 164 10.78 -12.93 30.84
N ASP A 165 12.03 -12.70 30.44
CA ASP A 165 12.83 -13.73 29.75
C ASP A 165 12.91 -15.05 30.55
N ALA A 166 12.96 -14.95 31.88
CA ALA A 166 12.98 -16.11 32.77
C ALA A 166 11.66 -16.91 32.73
N GLU A 167 10.51 -16.24 32.64
CA GLU A 167 9.19 -16.89 32.51
C GLU A 167 9.02 -17.53 31.13
N PHE A 168 9.55 -16.90 30.08
CA PHE A 168 9.55 -17.46 28.73
C PHE A 168 10.45 -18.70 28.63
N ASP A 169 11.63 -18.67 29.25
CA ASP A 169 12.51 -19.84 29.37
C ASP A 169 11.85 -20.97 30.15
N GLN A 170 11.10 -20.64 31.22
CA GLN A 170 10.34 -21.62 31.98
C GLN A 170 9.24 -22.26 31.14
N LEU A 171 8.47 -21.46 30.39
CA LEU A 171 7.45 -21.94 29.48
C LEU A 171 8.03 -22.91 28.43
N THR A 172 9.16 -22.51 27.83
CA THR A 172 9.88 -23.32 26.85
C THR A 172 10.37 -24.64 27.45
N LYS A 173 10.89 -24.63 28.68
CA LYS A 173 11.29 -25.86 29.38
C LYS A 173 10.10 -26.76 29.70
N THR A 174 8.96 -26.19 30.11
CA THR A 174 7.74 -26.95 30.43
C THR A 174 7.17 -27.67 29.20
N PHE A 175 7.24 -27.04 28.03
CA PHE A 175 6.69 -27.60 26.79
C PHE A 175 7.74 -28.22 25.85
N GLY A 176 9.00 -28.34 26.29
CA GLY A 176 10.12 -28.79 25.44
C GLY A 176 9.94 -30.18 24.83
N ASP A 177 9.25 -31.08 25.52
CA ASP A 177 8.97 -32.44 25.04
C ASP A 177 7.86 -32.49 23.97
N ASN A 178 7.07 -31.41 23.82
CA ASN A 178 5.98 -31.32 22.86
C ASN A 178 6.39 -30.47 21.64
N ALA A 179 6.77 -31.14 20.55
CA ALA A 179 7.21 -30.48 19.32
C ALA A 179 6.18 -29.51 18.72
N VAL A 180 4.88 -29.80 18.84
CA VAL A 180 3.81 -28.94 18.31
C VAL A 180 3.68 -27.66 19.14
N ALA A 181 3.73 -27.80 20.48
CA ALA A 181 3.69 -26.64 21.37
C ALA A 181 4.91 -25.73 21.17
N MET A 182 6.10 -26.33 21.01
CA MET A 182 7.33 -25.58 20.76
C MET A 182 7.30 -24.81 19.44
N GLN A 183 6.79 -25.41 18.36
CA GLN A 183 6.62 -24.70 17.09
C GLN A 183 5.72 -23.46 17.25
N PHE A 184 4.64 -23.57 18.03
CA PHE A 184 3.76 -22.43 18.30
C PHE A 184 4.43 -21.35 19.15
N ILE A 185 5.11 -21.74 20.24
CA ILE A 185 5.78 -20.79 21.15
C ILE A 185 6.87 -20.00 20.41
N THR A 186 7.64 -20.64 19.52
CA THR A 186 8.71 -19.97 18.76
C THR A 186 8.23 -18.93 17.74
N LEU A 187 6.92 -18.86 17.46
CA LEU A 187 6.36 -17.80 16.60
C LEU A 187 6.21 -16.45 17.32
N TYR A 188 6.31 -16.46 18.65
CA TYR A 188 6.16 -15.27 19.49
C TYR A 188 7.47 -14.93 20.17
N ASN A 189 7.73 -13.63 20.33
CA ASN A 189 8.79 -13.16 21.20
C ASN A 189 8.30 -13.08 22.65
N CYS A 190 9.24 -12.98 23.59
CA CYS A 190 8.94 -12.74 25.01
C CYS A 190 8.01 -11.52 25.21
N GLU A 191 8.26 -10.45 24.45
CA GLU A 191 7.46 -9.22 24.49
C GLU A 191 6.02 -9.40 23.99
N ASP A 192 5.72 -10.41 23.18
CA ASP A 192 4.38 -10.63 22.62
C ASP A 192 3.43 -11.28 23.63
N ILE A 193 3.96 -11.87 24.69
CA ILE A 193 3.21 -12.66 25.66
C ILE A 193 2.99 -11.84 26.94
N VAL A 194 1.75 -11.81 27.41
CA VAL A 194 1.36 -11.14 28.64
C VAL A 194 0.57 -12.08 29.54
N THR A 195 0.75 -11.95 30.85
CA THR A 195 -0.08 -12.59 31.88
C THR A 195 -1.08 -11.57 32.42
N ALA A 196 -2.37 -11.85 32.24
CA ALA A 196 -3.44 -11.09 32.89
C ALA A 196 -3.71 -11.66 34.29
N MET A 197 -3.39 -10.88 35.33
CA MET A 197 -3.58 -11.27 36.72
C MET A 197 -5.03 -11.03 37.15
N ILE A 198 -5.91 -11.99 36.84
CA ILE A 198 -7.33 -11.92 37.16
C ILE A 198 -7.55 -12.21 38.64
N GLU A 199 -8.21 -11.28 39.35
CA GLU A 199 -8.58 -11.50 40.75
C GLU A 199 -9.72 -12.52 40.86
N GLY A 200 -9.67 -13.40 41.87
CA GLY A 200 -10.69 -14.44 42.08
C GLY A 200 -12.02 -13.95 42.67
N SER A 201 -12.08 -12.69 43.12
CA SER A 201 -13.32 -12.05 43.60
C SER A 201 -14.00 -11.29 42.46
N SER A 202 -15.32 -11.38 42.33
CA SER A 202 -16.03 -10.66 41.27
C SER A 202 -15.92 -9.14 41.48
N GLY A 203 -15.69 -8.39 40.39
CA GLY A 203 -15.62 -6.92 40.44
C GLY A 203 -16.99 -6.26 40.64
N SER A 204 -18.06 -7.05 40.59
CA SER A 204 -19.42 -6.59 40.85
C SER A 204 -20.22 -7.59 41.68
N VAL A 205 -21.13 -7.05 42.50
CA VAL A 205 -22.12 -7.84 43.24
C VAL A 205 -23.07 -8.51 42.26
N TRP A 206 -23.42 -9.77 42.52
CA TRP A 206 -24.36 -10.52 41.69
C TRP A 206 -25.76 -9.89 41.72
N ARG A 207 -26.20 -9.32 40.59
CA ARG A 207 -27.43 -8.52 40.46
C ARG A 207 -28.67 -9.33 40.08
N ILE A 208 -28.72 -10.62 40.39
CA ILE A 208 -29.89 -11.44 40.07
C ILE A 208 -31.14 -10.94 40.82
N SER A 209 -32.27 -10.89 40.13
CA SER A 209 -33.54 -10.56 40.78
C SER A 209 -33.98 -11.69 41.74
N PRO A 210 -34.65 -11.39 42.86
CA PRO A 210 -35.17 -12.41 43.77
C PRO A 210 -36.00 -13.52 43.08
N PRO A 211 -36.92 -13.22 42.14
CA PRO A 211 -37.66 -14.28 41.43
C PRO A 211 -36.73 -15.09 40.50
N SER A 212 -35.83 -14.46 39.75
CA SER A 212 -34.86 -15.19 38.91
C SER A 212 -33.95 -16.10 39.72
N ARG A 213 -33.61 -15.72 40.96
CA ARG A 213 -32.82 -16.57 41.86
C ARG A 213 -33.60 -17.80 42.32
N GLN A 214 -34.89 -17.66 42.60
CA GLN A 214 -35.75 -18.80 42.96
C GLN A 214 -35.93 -19.76 41.78
N GLU A 215 -36.16 -19.23 40.57
CA GLU A 215 -36.23 -20.03 39.35
C GLU A 215 -34.91 -20.75 39.07
N LEU A 216 -33.78 -20.08 39.25
CA LEU A 216 -32.47 -20.71 39.12
C LEU A 216 -32.29 -21.90 40.09
N ILE A 217 -32.67 -21.72 41.37
CA ILE A 217 -32.59 -22.81 42.36
C ILE A 217 -33.50 -23.97 41.96
N LYS A 218 -34.71 -23.66 41.47
CA LYS A 218 -35.67 -24.66 41.00
C LYS A 218 -35.15 -25.42 39.79
N GLU A 219 -34.58 -24.72 38.81
CA GLU A 219 -33.97 -25.33 37.63
C GLU A 219 -32.79 -26.23 38.01
N LEU A 220 -31.96 -25.82 38.98
CA LEU A 220 -30.82 -26.63 39.44
C LEU A 220 -31.23 -27.90 40.19
N LEU A 221 -32.38 -27.91 40.87
CA LEU A 221 -32.81 -29.03 41.73
C LEU A 221 -33.86 -29.94 41.08
N GLU A 222 -34.79 -29.36 40.31
CA GLU A 222 -36.02 -30.03 39.88
C GLU A 222 -36.10 -30.23 38.35
N SER A 223 -35.30 -29.52 37.56
CA SER A 223 -35.38 -29.60 36.10
C SER A 223 -34.51 -30.72 35.52
N PRO A 224 -35.02 -31.53 34.58
CA PRO A 224 -34.22 -32.48 33.81
C PRO A 224 -33.47 -31.83 32.63
N ALA A 225 -33.57 -30.51 32.44
CA ALA A 225 -32.95 -29.80 31.33
C ALA A 225 -31.49 -29.41 31.62
N ASP A 226 -30.63 -29.51 30.61
CA ASP A 226 -29.22 -29.14 30.72
C ASP A 226 -29.04 -27.63 30.87
N LEU A 227 -28.25 -27.23 31.88
CA LEU A 227 -27.93 -25.84 32.15
C LEU A 227 -26.52 -25.50 31.69
N THR A 228 -26.40 -24.51 30.79
CA THR A 228 -25.10 -24.14 30.22
C THR A 228 -24.31 -23.23 31.17
N LEU A 229 -23.13 -23.68 31.60
CA LEU A 229 -22.11 -22.82 32.21
C LEU A 229 -21.21 -22.26 31.11
N ARG A 230 -21.18 -20.93 30.95
CA ARG A 230 -20.37 -20.24 29.94
C ARG A 230 -19.26 -19.44 30.59
N LEU A 231 -18.03 -19.78 30.27
CA LEU A 231 -16.85 -18.94 30.48
C LEU A 231 -16.60 -18.15 29.19
N SER A 232 -16.47 -16.83 29.28
CA SER A 232 -16.09 -15.99 28.14
C SER A 232 -15.01 -15.00 28.53
N TRP A 233 -14.16 -14.67 27.57
CA TRP A 233 -13.07 -13.71 27.71
C TRP A 233 -13.12 -12.70 26.55
N ASN A 234 -12.77 -11.47 26.83
CA ASN A 234 -12.67 -10.38 25.86
C ASN A 234 -11.35 -9.65 26.06
N PHE A 235 -10.66 -9.35 24.96
CA PHE A 235 -9.39 -8.63 24.94
C PHE A 235 -9.55 -7.33 24.16
N GLN A 236 -9.49 -6.20 24.84
CA GLN A 236 -9.48 -4.90 24.18
C GLN A 236 -8.04 -4.47 23.89
N ARG A 237 -7.75 -4.07 22.65
CA ARG A 237 -6.41 -3.62 22.22
C ARG A 237 -6.44 -2.17 21.77
N ASP A 238 -5.26 -1.55 21.72
CA ASP A 238 -5.10 -0.17 21.26
C ASP A 238 -5.16 -0.11 19.73
N LEU A 239 -6.17 0.55 19.17
CA LEU A 239 -6.27 0.80 17.72
C LEU A 239 -5.27 1.88 17.27
N GLY A 240 -4.80 2.74 18.17
CA GLY A 240 -3.78 3.77 17.88
C GLY A 240 -2.41 3.16 17.53
N LYS A 241 -2.14 1.94 17.98
CA LYS A 241 -0.94 1.16 17.60
C LYS A 241 -1.09 0.40 16.27
N GLY A 242 -2.24 0.53 15.63
CA GLY A 242 -2.57 -0.15 14.37
C GLY A 242 -3.22 -1.53 14.57
N GLY A 243 -3.69 -2.10 13.47
CA GLY A 243 -4.44 -3.35 13.42
C GLY A 243 -5.95 -3.15 13.27
N THR A 244 -6.59 -4.15 12.66
CA THR A 244 -8.04 -4.31 12.54
C THR A 244 -8.41 -5.69 13.05
N VAL A 245 -9.51 -5.79 13.79
CA VAL A 245 -10.03 -7.09 14.22
C VAL A 245 -11.02 -7.55 13.16
N GLU A 246 -10.65 -8.57 12.37
CA GLU A 246 -11.58 -9.34 11.55
C GLU A 246 -12.19 -10.49 12.37
#